data_AF-E2Q4Z0-F1
#
_entry.id   AF-E2Q4Z0-F1
#
_cell.length_a   1.000
_cell.length_b   1.000
_cell.length_c   1.000
_cell.angle_alpha   90.00
_cell.angle_beta   90.00
_cell.angle_gamma   90.00
#
_symmetry.space_group_name_H-M   'P 1'
#
loop_
_entity.id
_entity.type
_entity.pdbx_description
1 polymer ?
#
loop_
_entity_poly.entity_id
_entity_poly.type
_entity_poly.pdbx_seq_one_letter_code
_entity_poly.pdbx_strand_id
1 'polypeptide(L)'
;VDRLLDEVSGPVDPLVALAEWTVGQARTRPLLRALLTGCWGERLPEPRPVRMGTVPAGVPAQRRADAGLPAPAEVVALVRDRSLAVLGPYGVAASQGPGPYGQDVEEWSRNSADRCELAMRLALSCVIAPAADGVGTLVRRVVGPTPPPRPVPPSAFAGPSVPADGRPPGSTPVGPSAVGAPGGQCAEPES
;
A
#
# COMPACT_ATOMS: atom_id res chain seq x y z
N VAL A 1 15.58 -13.93 3.23
CA VAL A 1 14.48 -13.40 4.04
C VAL A 1 14.82 -13.62 5.50
N ASP A 2 14.84 -14.85 5.99
CA ASP A 2 15.02 -15.17 7.43
C ASP A 2 16.24 -14.51 8.06
N ARG A 3 17.45 -14.75 7.53
CA ARG A 3 18.67 -14.11 8.05
C ARG A 3 18.57 -12.59 8.16
N LEU A 4 17.95 -11.95 7.17
CA LEU A 4 17.82 -10.50 7.12
C LEU A 4 16.74 -10.00 8.10
N LEU A 5 15.73 -10.81 8.39
CA LEU A 5 14.74 -10.52 9.42
C LEU A 5 15.30 -10.75 10.83
N ASP A 6 16.19 -11.71 11.01
CA ASP A 6 16.85 -12.03 12.29
C ASP A 6 17.96 -11.01 12.65
N GLU A 7 18.65 -10.45 11.67
CA GLU A 7 19.76 -9.51 11.87
C GLU A 7 19.31 -8.11 12.33
N VAL A 8 18.03 -7.75 12.11
CA VAL A 8 17.51 -6.40 12.34
C VAL A 8 16.55 -6.40 13.52
N SER A 9 16.77 -5.53 14.51
CA SER A 9 15.90 -5.41 15.70
C SER A 9 14.83 -4.33 15.54
N GLY A 10 13.59 -4.63 15.94
CA GLY A 10 12.41 -3.75 15.84
C GLY A 10 11.33 -4.34 14.93
N PRO A 11 10.04 -3.94 15.02
CA PRO A 11 8.98 -4.52 14.17
C PRO A 11 8.96 -3.97 12.74
N VAL A 12 9.45 -2.73 12.52
CA VAL A 12 9.39 -2.05 11.22
C VAL A 12 10.72 -2.13 10.48
N ASP A 13 11.85 -2.16 11.20
CA ASP A 13 13.18 -2.17 10.61
C ASP A 13 13.48 -3.42 9.76
N PRO A 14 13.06 -4.65 10.15
CA PRO A 14 13.18 -5.84 9.31
C PRO A 14 12.41 -5.72 7.99
N LEU A 15 11.22 -5.13 8.02
CA LEU A 15 10.38 -4.94 6.84
C LEU A 15 10.98 -3.90 5.89
N VAL A 16 11.58 -2.83 6.43
CA VAL A 16 12.34 -1.84 5.66
C VAL A 16 13.53 -2.49 4.97
N ALA A 17 14.34 -3.24 5.74
CA ALA A 17 15.51 -3.94 5.20
C ALA A 17 15.10 -4.97 4.12
N LEU A 18 13.99 -5.69 4.33
CA LEU A 18 13.47 -6.67 3.37
C LEU A 18 13.04 -6.00 2.07
N ALA A 19 12.37 -4.85 2.16
CA ALA A 19 11.93 -4.09 0.99
C ALA A 19 13.12 -3.54 0.19
N GLU A 20 14.10 -2.93 0.86
CA GLU A 20 15.32 -2.42 0.22
C GLU A 20 16.13 -3.53 -0.44
N TRP A 21 16.31 -4.66 0.26
CA TRP A 21 16.95 -5.84 -0.29
C TRP A 21 16.22 -6.36 -1.53
N THR A 22 14.89 -6.46 -1.48
CA THR A 22 14.07 -6.95 -2.60
C THR A 22 14.24 -6.06 -3.83
N VAL A 23 14.15 -4.73 -3.67
CA VAL A 23 14.33 -3.78 -4.77
C VAL A 23 15.77 -3.84 -5.32
N GLY A 24 16.78 -3.91 -4.46
CA GLY A 24 18.19 -4.02 -4.88
C GLY A 24 18.47 -5.30 -5.66
N GLN A 25 17.94 -6.44 -5.22
CA GLN A 25 18.09 -7.72 -5.91
C GLN A 25 17.35 -7.72 -7.25
N ALA A 26 16.11 -7.20 -7.30
CA ALA A 26 15.34 -7.15 -8.54
C ALA A 26 16.00 -6.23 -9.59
N ARG A 27 16.66 -5.14 -9.17
CA ARG A 27 17.38 -4.24 -10.10
C ARG A 27 18.61 -4.88 -10.74
N THR A 28 19.28 -5.79 -10.03
CA THR A 28 20.52 -6.42 -10.49
C THR A 28 20.29 -7.79 -11.15
N ARG A 29 19.10 -8.37 -11.00
CA ARG A 29 18.77 -9.73 -11.47
C ARG A 29 17.50 -9.72 -12.32
N PRO A 30 17.62 -9.65 -13.67
CA PRO A 30 16.47 -9.57 -14.58
C PRO A 30 15.47 -10.71 -14.44
N LEU A 31 15.94 -11.93 -14.18
CA LEU A 31 15.08 -13.10 -13.93
C LEU A 31 14.22 -12.92 -12.68
N LEU A 32 14.82 -12.41 -11.60
CA LEU A 32 14.08 -12.14 -10.36
C LEU A 32 13.06 -11.02 -10.56
N ARG A 33 13.42 -9.96 -11.30
CA ARG A 33 12.47 -8.92 -11.68
C ARG A 33 11.28 -9.49 -12.44
N ALA A 34 11.52 -10.34 -13.45
CA ALA A 34 10.47 -10.95 -14.24
C ALA A 34 9.56 -11.84 -13.37
N LEU A 35 10.12 -12.65 -12.48
CA LEU A 35 9.36 -13.46 -11.51
C LEU A 35 8.48 -12.62 -10.57
N LEU A 36 9.03 -11.53 -10.03
CA LEU A 36 8.35 -10.70 -9.04
C LEU A 36 7.28 -9.78 -9.65
N THR A 37 7.39 -9.46 -10.93
CA THR A 37 6.48 -8.50 -11.60
C THR A 37 5.59 -9.14 -12.66
N GLY A 38 5.90 -10.36 -13.10
CA GLY A 38 5.30 -10.99 -14.27
C GLY A 38 5.78 -10.40 -15.61
N CYS A 39 6.65 -9.39 -15.60
CA CYS A 39 7.13 -8.73 -16.80
C CYS A 39 8.36 -9.44 -17.38
N TRP A 40 8.14 -10.28 -18.39
CA TRP A 40 9.19 -10.93 -19.19
C TRP A 40 9.65 -9.95 -20.28
N GLY A 41 10.79 -9.29 -20.06
CA GLY A 41 11.34 -8.33 -21.04
C GLY A 41 11.99 -9.02 -22.23
N GLU A 42 12.39 -8.27 -23.27
CA GLU A 42 12.91 -8.82 -24.53
C GLU A 42 14.14 -9.74 -24.40
N ARG A 43 14.89 -9.60 -23.30
CA ARG A 43 16.09 -10.41 -23.04
C ARG A 43 15.78 -11.75 -22.36
N LEU A 44 14.52 -12.03 -22.03
CA LEU A 44 14.10 -13.25 -21.34
C LEU A 44 12.93 -13.90 -22.08
N PRO A 45 13.06 -15.17 -22.48
CA PRO A 45 11.93 -15.89 -23.05
C PRO A 45 10.83 -16.04 -21.99
N GLU A 46 9.59 -15.81 -22.40
CA GLU A 46 8.43 -16.02 -21.54
C GLU A 46 8.31 -17.52 -21.21
N PRO A 47 8.14 -17.90 -19.91
CA PRO A 47 7.96 -19.28 -19.51
C PRO A 47 6.70 -19.84 -20.14
N ARG A 48 6.81 -21.06 -20.66
CA ARG A 48 5.67 -21.73 -21.26
C ARG A 48 4.60 -21.98 -20.18
N PRO A 49 3.33 -21.56 -20.40
CA PRO A 49 2.27 -21.85 -19.45
C PRO A 49 2.09 -23.36 -19.28
N VAL A 50 1.78 -23.78 -18.06
CA VAL A 50 1.55 -25.18 -17.71
C VAL A 50 0.36 -25.69 -18.51
N ARG A 51 0.57 -26.74 -19.31
CA ARG A 51 -0.53 -27.42 -20.00
C ARG A 51 -1.28 -28.30 -19.01
N MET A 52 -2.48 -27.89 -18.60
CA MET A 52 -3.36 -28.78 -17.84
C MET A 52 -3.69 -30.03 -18.67
N GLY A 53 -3.55 -31.21 -18.06
CA GLY A 53 -3.96 -32.49 -18.66
C GLY A 53 -2.85 -33.27 -19.39
N THR A 54 -1.59 -32.82 -19.37
CA THR A 54 -0.48 -33.63 -19.88
C THR A 54 -0.02 -34.68 -18.87
N VAL A 55 0.36 -35.86 -19.34
CA VAL A 55 0.96 -36.92 -18.51
C VAL A 55 2.20 -36.34 -17.79
N PRO A 56 2.32 -36.48 -16.46
CA PRO A 56 3.46 -35.96 -15.72
C PRO A 56 4.76 -36.54 -16.26
N ALA A 57 5.77 -35.69 -16.45
CA ALA A 57 7.06 -36.17 -16.92
C ALA A 57 7.65 -37.24 -15.98
N GLY A 58 8.32 -38.24 -16.55
CA GLY A 58 9.02 -39.27 -15.75
C GLY A 58 10.17 -38.68 -14.93
N VAL A 59 10.78 -37.59 -15.41
CA VAL A 59 11.96 -36.95 -14.80
C VAL A 59 11.53 -35.97 -13.69
N PRO A 60 12.06 -36.11 -12.45
CA PRO A 60 11.68 -35.23 -11.34
C PRO A 60 11.97 -33.74 -11.57
N ALA A 61 13.06 -33.41 -12.26
CA ALA A 61 13.37 -32.02 -12.61
C ALA A 61 12.31 -31.43 -13.56
N GLN A 62 11.90 -32.22 -14.56
CA GLN A 62 10.88 -31.82 -15.53
C GLN A 62 9.50 -31.67 -14.86
N ARG A 63 9.11 -32.58 -13.96
CA ARG A 63 7.85 -32.42 -13.20
C ARG A 63 7.78 -31.13 -12.40
N ARG A 64 8.90 -30.67 -11.85
CA ARG A 64 8.96 -29.38 -11.14
C ARG A 64 8.86 -28.20 -12.10
N ALA A 65 9.47 -28.29 -13.27
CA ALA A 65 9.33 -27.27 -14.31
C ALA A 65 7.88 -27.21 -14.84
N ASP A 66 7.24 -28.36 -15.02
CA ASP A 66 5.86 -28.50 -15.47
C ASP A 66 4.84 -28.06 -14.41
N ALA A 67 5.24 -27.91 -13.13
CA ALA A 67 4.36 -27.40 -12.08
C ALA A 67 4.04 -25.90 -12.24
N GLY A 68 4.81 -25.19 -13.08
CA GLY A 68 4.64 -23.77 -13.32
C GLY A 68 5.41 -22.91 -12.34
N LEU A 69 5.61 -21.65 -12.73
CA LEU A 69 6.22 -20.66 -11.86
C LEU A 69 5.17 -20.14 -10.88
N PRO A 70 5.55 -19.84 -9.63
CA PRO A 70 4.65 -19.23 -8.68
C PRO A 70 4.20 -17.86 -9.19
N ALA A 71 2.92 -17.56 -9.02
CA ALA A 71 2.41 -16.23 -9.33
C ALA A 71 3.05 -15.19 -8.39
N PRO A 72 3.20 -13.91 -8.80
CA PRO A 72 3.76 -12.87 -7.94
C PRO A 72 3.06 -12.78 -6.57
N ALA A 73 1.74 -12.94 -6.53
CA ALA A 73 0.97 -12.95 -5.29
C ALA A 73 1.30 -14.14 -4.37
N GLU A 74 1.60 -15.31 -4.95
CA GLU A 74 2.00 -16.50 -4.19
C GLU A 74 3.39 -16.32 -3.57
N VAL A 75 4.31 -15.65 -4.28
CA VAL A 75 5.63 -15.31 -3.73
C VAL A 75 5.48 -14.35 -2.55
N VAL A 76 4.60 -13.35 -2.65
CA VAL A 76 4.32 -12.42 -1.54
C VAL A 76 3.73 -13.16 -0.34
N ALA A 77 2.77 -14.07 -0.57
CA ALA A 77 2.18 -14.89 0.49
C ALA A 77 3.23 -15.75 1.19
N LEU A 78 4.12 -16.41 0.44
CA LEU A 78 5.20 -17.23 1.00
C LEU A 78 6.18 -16.39 1.84
N VAL A 79 6.55 -15.19 1.37
CA VAL A 79 7.42 -14.29 2.13
C VAL A 79 6.73 -13.80 3.41
N ARG A 80 5.44 -13.49 3.35
CA ARG A 80 4.63 -13.10 4.50
C ARG A 80 4.59 -14.22 5.55
N ASP A 81 4.23 -15.43 5.14
CA ASP A 81 4.10 -16.58 6.05
C ASP A 81 5.45 -16.90 6.71
N ARG A 82 6.56 -16.78 5.96
CA ARG A 82 7.91 -16.98 6.49
C ARG A 82 8.35 -15.84 7.42
N SER A 83 7.99 -14.60 7.10
CA SER A 83 8.27 -13.45 7.96
C SER A 83 7.51 -13.55 9.28
N LEU A 84 6.25 -14.01 9.26
CA LEU A 84 5.48 -14.29 10.47
C LEU A 84 6.08 -15.41 11.31
N ALA A 85 6.59 -16.46 10.68
CA ALA A 85 7.26 -17.54 11.41
C ALA A 85 8.52 -17.05 12.15
N VAL A 86 9.25 -16.10 11.56
CA VAL A 86 10.44 -15.47 12.17
C VAL A 86 10.05 -14.44 13.25
N LEU A 87 9.04 -13.61 12.98
CA LEU A 87 8.64 -12.53 13.89
C LEU A 87 7.78 -13.03 15.06
N GLY A 88 7.04 -14.13 14.89
CA GLY A 88 6.11 -14.68 15.88
C GLY A 88 6.66 -14.81 17.31
N PRO A 89 7.87 -15.36 17.51
CA PRO A 89 8.50 -15.43 18.82
C PRO A 89 8.66 -14.06 19.52
N TYR A 90 8.93 -12.99 18.75
CA TYR A 90 9.05 -11.63 19.29
C TYR A 90 7.69 -11.06 19.71
N GLY A 91 6.62 -11.38 18.97
CA GLY A 91 5.24 -11.01 19.33
C GLY A 91 4.76 -11.71 20.61
N VAL A 92 5.07 -13.00 20.75
CA VAL A 92 4.75 -13.80 21.95
C VAL A 92 5.54 -13.33 23.18
N ALA A 93 6.78 -12.89 23.00
CA ALA A 93 7.56 -12.28 24.07
C ALA A 93 7.00 -10.90 24.48
N ALA A 94 6.56 -10.10 23.51
CA ALA A 94 5.97 -8.79 23.75
C ALA A 94 4.61 -8.87 24.47
N SER A 95 3.78 -9.87 24.17
CA SER A 95 2.47 -10.07 24.80
C SER A 95 2.55 -10.58 26.26
N GLN A 96 3.70 -11.12 26.67
CA GLN A 96 3.94 -11.61 28.05
C GLN A 96 4.53 -10.54 28.98
N GLY A 97 4.88 -9.35 28.48
CA GLY A 97 5.43 -8.26 29.29
C GLY A 97 4.37 -7.56 30.16
N PRO A 98 4.76 -6.94 31.30
CA PRO A 98 3.84 -6.20 32.15
C PRO A 98 3.43 -4.89 31.46
N GLY A 99 2.28 -4.91 30.79
CA GLY A 99 1.68 -3.74 30.16
C GLY A 99 0.15 -3.76 30.28
N PRO A 100 -0.52 -2.60 30.44
CA PRO A 100 -1.99 -2.53 30.59
C PRO A 100 -2.76 -2.88 29.30
N TYR A 101 -2.05 -3.13 28.21
CA TYR A 101 -2.58 -3.55 26.92
C TYR A 101 -1.83 -4.81 26.50
N GLY A 102 -2.20 -5.96 27.05
CA GLY A 102 -1.75 -7.25 26.50
C GLY A 102 -2.30 -7.33 25.09
N GLN A 103 -1.43 -7.15 24.07
CA GLN A 103 -1.86 -7.35 22.70
C GLN A 103 -2.20 -8.82 22.51
N ASP A 104 -3.36 -9.11 21.94
CA ASP A 104 -3.69 -10.47 21.52
C ASP A 104 -2.63 -10.92 20.51
N VAL A 105 -2.04 -12.10 20.74
CA VAL A 105 -1.03 -12.69 19.86
C VAL A 105 -1.59 -12.86 18.45
N GLU A 106 -2.90 -13.14 18.32
CA GLU A 106 -3.57 -13.26 17.03
C GLU A 106 -3.71 -11.91 16.33
N GLU A 107 -4.07 -10.85 17.06
CA GLU A 107 -4.14 -9.49 16.53
C GLU A 107 -2.76 -8.99 16.10
N TRP A 108 -1.74 -9.23 16.92
CA TRP A 108 -0.35 -8.90 16.58
C TRP A 108 0.11 -9.65 15.32
N SER A 109 -0.23 -10.93 15.20
CA SER A 109 0.12 -11.76 14.04
C SER A 109 -0.56 -11.25 12.77
N ARG A 110 -1.85 -10.91 12.86
CA ARG A 110 -2.62 -10.36 11.74
C ARG A 110 -2.08 -8.99 11.29
N ASN A 111 -1.83 -8.10 12.24
CA ASN A 111 -1.25 -6.78 11.98
C ASN A 111 0.15 -6.90 11.34
N SER A 112 0.98 -7.82 11.85
CA SER A 112 2.30 -8.10 11.28
C SER A 112 2.21 -8.70 9.86
N ALA A 113 1.19 -9.52 9.59
CA ALA A 113 0.92 -10.09 8.29
C ALA A 113 0.55 -8.99 7.28
N ASP A 114 -0.37 -8.10 7.66
CA ASP A 114 -0.84 -6.99 6.84
C ASP A 114 0.30 -6.00 6.55
N ARG A 115 1.10 -5.67 7.57
CA ARG A 115 2.29 -4.81 7.43
C ARG A 115 3.33 -5.42 6.50
N CYS A 116 3.60 -6.72 6.63
CA CYS A 116 4.54 -7.43 5.76
C CYS A 116 4.02 -7.45 4.31
N GLU A 117 2.75 -7.77 4.11
CA GLU A 117 2.11 -7.77 2.79
C GLU A 117 2.14 -6.38 2.14
N LEU A 118 1.86 -5.33 2.92
CA LEU A 118 1.93 -3.95 2.47
C LEU A 118 3.36 -3.52 2.10
N ALA A 119 4.35 -3.83 2.94
CA ALA A 119 5.76 -3.57 2.64
C ALA A 119 6.21 -4.26 1.34
N MET A 120 5.80 -5.51 1.12
CA MET A 120 6.10 -6.25 -0.10
C MET A 120 5.41 -5.65 -1.32
N ARG A 121 4.13 -5.26 -1.23
CA ARG A 121 3.43 -4.56 -2.32
C ARG A 121 4.11 -3.25 -2.69
N LEU A 122 4.56 -2.48 -1.71
CA LEU A 122 5.30 -1.23 -1.91
C LEU A 122 6.67 -1.48 -2.56
N ALA A 123 7.39 -2.51 -2.12
CA ALA A 123 8.65 -2.91 -2.73
C ALA A 123 8.47 -3.31 -4.21
N LEU A 124 7.48 -4.14 -4.50
CA LEU A 124 7.15 -4.56 -5.88
C LEU A 124 6.72 -3.38 -6.75
N SER A 125 5.92 -2.47 -6.20
CA SER A 125 5.59 -1.21 -6.87
C SER A 125 6.86 -0.40 -7.18
N CYS A 126 7.80 -0.29 -6.24
CA CYS A 126 9.09 0.39 -6.43
C CYS A 126 10.04 -0.30 -7.43
N VAL A 127 9.86 -1.61 -7.69
CA VAL A 127 10.57 -2.30 -8.77
C VAL A 127 10.06 -1.81 -10.13
N ILE A 128 8.75 -1.60 -10.27
CA ILE A 128 8.13 -1.14 -11.51
C ILE A 128 8.31 0.38 -11.70
N ALA A 129 7.97 1.15 -10.67
CA ALA A 129 8.00 2.61 -10.62
C ALA A 129 8.88 3.09 -9.45
N PRO A 130 10.15 3.44 -9.70
CA PRO A 130 11.07 3.86 -8.63
C PRO A 130 10.56 5.07 -7.85
N ALA A 131 10.50 4.96 -6.52
CA ALA A 131 10.19 6.09 -5.65
C ALA A 131 11.38 7.08 -5.57
N ALA A 132 11.08 8.39 -5.55
CA ALA A 132 12.09 9.45 -5.45
C ALA A 132 12.89 9.38 -4.13
N ASP A 133 12.20 9.17 -3.02
CA ASP A 133 12.80 9.14 -1.66
C ASP A 133 13.36 7.76 -1.27
N GLY A 134 13.31 6.79 -2.18
CA GLY A 134 13.67 5.39 -1.92
C GLY A 134 12.59 4.59 -1.20
N VAL A 135 12.66 3.26 -1.35
CA VAL A 135 11.64 2.33 -0.82
C VAL A 135 11.61 2.28 0.71
N GLY A 136 12.77 2.38 1.38
CA GLY A 136 12.84 2.30 2.84
C GLY A 136 12.10 3.45 3.54
N THR A 137 12.26 4.67 3.05
CA THR A 137 11.52 5.86 3.53
C THR A 137 10.02 5.68 3.36
N LEU A 138 9.61 5.17 2.20
CA LEU A 138 8.21 4.97 1.87
C LEU A 138 7.56 3.87 2.74
N VAL A 139 8.25 2.74 2.94
CA VAL A 139 7.80 1.66 3.83
C VAL A 139 7.72 2.14 5.27
N ARG A 140 8.74 2.84 5.78
CA ARG A 140 8.73 3.37 7.16
C ARG A 140 7.57 4.34 7.39
N ARG A 141 7.22 5.16 6.39
CA ARG A 141 6.09 6.11 6.46
C ARG A 141 4.73 5.40 6.49
N VAL A 142 4.57 4.33 5.73
CA VAL A 142 3.28 3.64 5.55
C VAL A 142 3.05 2.55 6.61
N VAL A 143 4.10 1.83 7.00
CA VAL A 143 4.07 0.69 7.91
C VAL A 143 4.39 1.08 9.36
N GLY A 144 5.06 2.22 9.55
CA GLY A 144 5.34 2.77 10.86
C GLY A 144 4.07 3.02 11.68
N PRO A 145 4.20 3.15 13.00
CA PRO A 145 3.06 3.47 13.84
C PRO A 145 2.40 4.76 13.34
N THR A 146 1.08 4.70 13.11
CA THR A 146 0.30 5.90 12.77
C THR A 146 0.53 6.90 13.89
N PRO A 147 1.12 8.09 13.63
CA PRO A 147 1.28 9.09 14.67
C PRO A 147 -0.12 9.40 15.24
N PRO A 148 -0.25 9.61 16.56
CA PRO A 148 -1.54 9.95 17.14
C PRO A 148 -2.11 11.17 16.38
N PRO A 149 -3.43 11.23 16.15
CA PRO A 149 -4.03 12.37 15.50
C PRO A 149 -3.56 13.61 16.24
N ARG A 150 -2.89 14.52 15.53
CA ARG A 150 -2.46 15.78 16.13
C ARG A 150 -3.72 16.44 16.68
N PRO A 151 -3.77 16.84 17.96
CA PRO A 151 -4.91 17.57 18.48
C PRO A 151 -5.08 18.81 17.62
N VAL A 152 -6.16 18.85 16.84
CA VAL A 152 -6.56 20.04 16.11
C VAL A 152 -6.87 21.09 17.18
N PRO A 153 -6.14 22.21 17.22
CA PRO A 153 -6.45 23.26 18.19
C PRO A 153 -7.90 23.71 17.96
N PRO A 154 -8.66 23.99 19.02
CA PRO A 154 -10.08 24.34 18.92
C PRO A 154 -10.35 25.59 18.07
N SER A 155 -9.32 26.39 17.76
CA SER A 155 -9.40 27.51 16.83
C SER A 155 -9.69 27.12 15.38
N ALA A 156 -9.46 25.86 14.98
CA ALA A 156 -9.76 25.39 13.63
C ALA A 156 -11.27 25.21 13.36
N PHE A 157 -12.09 25.15 14.42
CA PHE A 157 -13.56 25.07 14.33
C PHE A 157 -14.25 26.40 14.63
N ALA A 158 -13.49 27.45 14.96
CA ALA A 158 -14.04 28.80 15.13
C ALA A 158 -14.35 29.39 13.74
N GLY A 159 -15.53 29.07 13.21
CA GLY A 159 -16.11 29.83 12.11
C GLY A 159 -16.20 31.32 12.48
N PRO A 160 -16.15 32.23 11.50
CA PRO A 160 -16.24 33.66 11.77
C PRO A 160 -17.54 33.96 12.52
N SER A 161 -17.42 34.47 13.75
CA SER A 161 -18.57 34.95 14.51
C SER A 161 -19.13 36.18 13.81
N VAL A 162 -20.32 36.05 13.22
CA VAL A 162 -21.08 37.17 12.67
C VAL A 162 -21.55 38.03 13.84
N PRO A 163 -21.15 39.32 13.95
CA PRO A 163 -21.69 40.18 14.99
C PRO A 163 -23.17 40.42 14.72
N ALA A 164 -24.01 40.07 15.69
CA ALA A 164 -25.42 40.39 15.70
C ALA A 164 -25.60 41.89 15.99
N ASP A 165 -25.47 42.74 14.97
CA ASP A 165 -25.92 44.14 15.06
C ASP A 165 -27.28 44.27 14.36
N GLY A 166 -28.33 43.94 15.11
CA GLY A 166 -29.72 44.07 14.68
C GLY A 166 -30.24 45.47 14.96
N ARG A 167 -29.82 46.46 14.16
CA ARG A 167 -30.51 47.76 14.06
C ARG A 167 -31.56 47.67 12.93
N PRO A 168 -32.86 47.87 13.19
CA PRO A 168 -33.88 47.71 12.16
C PRO A 168 -33.91 48.93 11.23
N PRO A 169 -33.85 48.77 9.89
CA PRO A 169 -34.18 49.84 8.96
C PRO A 169 -35.70 49.96 8.78
N GLY A 170 -36.14 51.22 8.73
CA GLY A 170 -37.53 51.64 8.63
C GLY A 170 -38.23 51.34 7.31
N SER A 171 -39.54 51.54 7.37
CA SER A 171 -40.60 51.13 6.46
C SER A 171 -40.61 51.77 5.06
N THR A 172 -40.88 50.90 4.07
CA THR A 172 -41.77 51.06 2.87
C THR A 172 -41.41 52.07 1.76
N PRO A 173 -42.00 51.99 0.54
CA PRO A 173 -42.93 50.99 -0.01
C PRO A 173 -42.56 50.41 -1.40
N VAL A 174 -43.34 49.40 -1.75
CA VAL A 174 -43.52 48.72 -3.05
C VAL A 174 -43.84 49.69 -4.20
N GLY A 175 -43.26 49.41 -5.38
CA GLY A 175 -43.64 49.95 -6.69
C GLY A 175 -43.40 48.90 -7.80
N PRO A 176 -44.15 48.95 -8.92
CA PRO A 176 -44.76 47.75 -9.51
C PRO A 176 -43.99 47.07 -10.66
N SER A 177 -44.39 45.81 -10.88
CA SER A 177 -44.10 44.96 -12.04
C SER A 177 -44.14 45.68 -13.39
N ALA A 178 -43.19 45.35 -14.26
CA ALA A 178 -43.39 45.41 -15.70
C ALA A 178 -42.81 44.15 -16.37
N VAL A 179 -43.72 43.44 -17.02
CA VAL A 179 -43.53 42.32 -17.94
C VAL A 179 -42.80 42.78 -19.20
N GLY A 180 -41.87 41.95 -19.69
CA GLY A 180 -41.27 42.09 -21.02
C GLY A 180 -40.53 40.81 -21.43
N ALA A 181 -41.19 39.96 -22.21
CA ALA A 181 -40.62 38.79 -22.88
C ALA A 181 -39.95 39.20 -24.23
N PRO A 182 -39.63 38.29 -25.16
CA PRO A 182 -38.35 37.58 -25.30
C PRO A 182 -37.66 37.84 -26.67
N GLY A 183 -36.40 37.43 -26.81
CA GLY A 183 -35.67 37.38 -28.10
C GLY A 183 -34.15 37.46 -27.86
N GLY A 184 -33.26 36.74 -28.51
CA GLY A 184 -33.32 35.77 -29.60
C GLY A 184 -32.00 35.00 -29.65
N GLN A 185 -31.96 34.00 -30.53
CA GLN A 185 -30.92 32.99 -30.72
C GLN A 185 -29.62 33.50 -31.39
N CYS A 186 -28.68 32.56 -31.51
CA CYS A 186 -27.49 32.46 -32.38
C CYS A 186 -26.15 32.62 -31.64
N ALA A 187 -25.12 31.81 -31.84
CA ALA A 187 -24.93 30.55 -32.57
C ALA A 187 -23.56 29.97 -32.12
N GLU A 188 -23.41 28.67 -32.34
CA GLU A 188 -22.22 27.83 -32.14
C GLU A 188 -20.95 28.31 -32.89
N PRO A 189 -19.76 27.80 -32.51
CA PRO A 189 -18.47 28.20 -33.08
C PRO A 189 -18.06 27.38 -34.30
N GLU A 190 -17.30 27.99 -35.22
CA GLU A 190 -16.55 27.27 -36.26
C GLU A 190 -15.09 27.78 -36.37
N SER A 191 -14.22 26.81 -36.70
CA SER A 191 -12.78 26.83 -36.97
C SER A 191 -11.82 26.71 -35.78
#